data_AF-A0A4S4G4T4-F1
#
_entry.id   AF-A0A4S4G4T4-F1
#
_cell.length_a   1.000
_cell.length_b   1.000
_cell.length_c   1.000
_cell.angle_alpha   90.00
_cell.angle_beta   90.00
_cell.angle_gamma   90.00
#
_symmetry.space_group_name_H-M   'P 1'
#
loop_
_entity.id
_entity.type
_entity.pdbx_description
1 polymer ?
#
loop_
_entity_poly.entity_id
_entity_poly.type
_entity_poly.pdbx_seq_one_letter_code
_entity_poly.pdbx_strand_id
1 'polypeptide(L)'
;MFSNFCHVLKKNILNINPVLATLVLCTCYNVVLMGRTASWDIYCHAFMMGAICFLAEALQKPGRQWAGLTIAGIMTGLSIMSKGPVSLYGLFFSFIIAYTAVFRPKMKGKWLPVATMILIALAIGAWWFVYIHLTCPEALANVAGKESGAWFNRNVRPWYYYWTFFLETGIWSVAMITTLVYAAVKGWKQLDPSFRMSIMWLLVALLLLSLLPEKKNRYLLPILIPASFAIAGMLADITNANYKGRMSRFNRIAFMANGWILAAACIIVAAAAIYLYITGIMPVLPAAALVCASIISAIIICSAVKMR
;
A
#
# COMPACT_ATOMS: atom_id res chain seq x y z
N MET A 1 0.17 14.30 4.41
CA MET A 1 -0.37 13.99 3.06
C MET A 1 -1.23 12.73 3.06
N PHE A 2 -0.69 11.54 3.36
CA PHE A 2 -1.43 10.26 3.25
C PHE A 2 -2.72 10.17 4.10
N SER A 3 -2.73 10.71 5.32
CA SER A 3 -3.93 10.75 6.19
C SER A 3 -5.10 11.53 5.57
N ASN A 4 -4.83 12.70 4.96
CA ASN A 4 -5.86 13.47 4.24
C ASN A 4 -6.32 12.74 2.96
N PHE A 5 -5.42 12.01 2.29
CA PHE A 5 -5.76 11.19 1.11
C PHE A 5 -6.63 9.99 1.46
N CYS A 6 -6.35 9.27 2.54
CA CYS A 6 -7.22 8.20 3.04
C CYS A 6 -8.59 8.74 3.50
N HIS A 7 -8.67 9.99 3.97
CA HIS A 7 -9.93 10.63 4.32
C HIS A 7 -10.83 10.91 3.10
N VAL A 8 -10.25 11.21 1.93
CA VAL A 8 -10.99 11.32 0.67
C VAL A 8 -11.47 9.95 0.21
N LEU A 9 -10.64 8.91 0.33
CA LEU A 9 -11.03 7.52 0.04
C LEU A 9 -12.17 7.02 0.97
N LYS A 10 -12.18 7.49 2.24
CA LYS A 10 -13.20 7.19 3.27
C LYS A 10 -14.60 7.63 2.88
N LYS A 11 -14.77 8.85 2.36
CA LYS A 11 -16.11 9.46 2.33
C LYS A 11 -17.07 8.75 1.38
N ASN A 12 -16.56 8.03 0.36
CA ASN A 12 -17.43 7.39 -0.63
C ASN A 12 -16.99 5.98 -1.11
N ILE A 13 -15.77 5.48 -0.80
CA ILE A 13 -15.17 4.34 -1.55
C ILE A 13 -14.91 3.09 -0.72
N LEU A 14 -14.05 3.21 0.31
CA LEU A 14 -13.74 2.12 1.20
C LEU A 14 -14.28 2.49 2.57
N ASN A 15 -15.30 1.78 3.05
CA ASN A 15 -15.85 1.95 4.40
C ASN A 15 -14.92 1.34 5.47
N ILE A 16 -13.61 1.55 5.29
CA ILE A 16 -12.52 1.07 6.13
C ILE A 16 -11.99 2.29 6.89
N ASN A 17 -11.67 2.14 8.18
CA ASN A 17 -11.15 3.24 8.97
C ASN A 17 -9.81 3.74 8.38
N PRO A 18 -9.75 4.97 7.82
CA PRO A 18 -8.56 5.46 7.13
C PRO A 18 -7.39 5.70 8.08
N VAL A 19 -7.68 5.97 9.36
CA VAL A 19 -6.66 6.13 10.40
C VAL A 19 -5.95 4.80 10.60
N LEU A 20 -6.70 3.69 10.63
CA LEU A 20 -6.14 2.36 10.79
C LEU A 20 -5.28 1.95 9.58
N ALA A 21 -5.78 2.14 8.35
CA ALA A 21 -5.01 1.84 7.15
C ALA A 21 -3.75 2.71 7.03
N THR A 22 -3.84 3.99 7.38
CA THR A 22 -2.69 4.90 7.42
C THR A 22 -1.68 4.48 8.49
N LEU A 23 -2.15 4.11 9.68
CA LEU A 23 -1.30 3.64 10.77
C LEU A 23 -0.53 2.38 10.35
N VAL A 24 -1.24 1.40 9.77
CA VAL A 24 -0.62 0.16 9.27
C VAL A 24 0.43 0.50 8.21
N LEU A 25 0.09 1.34 7.22
CA LEU A 25 1.03 1.71 6.16
C LEU A 25 2.27 2.43 6.70
N CYS A 26 2.09 3.46 7.53
CA CYS A 26 3.18 4.26 8.07
C CYS A 26 4.10 3.47 9.00
N THR A 27 3.65 2.30 9.49
CA THR A 27 4.43 1.40 10.34
C THR A 27 4.92 0.16 9.59
N CYS A 28 4.67 0.04 8.28
CA CYS A 28 5.31 -0.99 7.46
C CYS A 28 6.81 -0.72 7.31
N TYR A 29 7.62 -1.78 7.41
CA TYR A 29 9.08 -1.71 7.39
C TYR A 29 9.61 -0.93 6.18
N ASN A 30 9.17 -1.28 4.98
CA ASN A 30 9.65 -0.64 3.75
C ASN A 30 9.21 0.81 3.61
N VAL A 31 8.05 1.20 4.17
CA VAL A 31 7.60 2.60 4.14
C VAL A 31 8.48 3.45 5.06
N VAL A 32 8.78 2.94 6.27
CA VAL A 32 9.70 3.61 7.20
C VAL A 32 11.10 3.71 6.62
N LEU A 33 11.61 2.63 6.03
CA LEU A 33 12.92 2.61 5.39
C LEU A 33 12.98 3.65 4.26
N MET A 34 12.00 3.64 3.36
CA MET A 34 11.96 4.55 2.22
C MET A 34 11.77 6.01 2.64
N GLY A 35 11.04 6.26 3.73
CA GLY A 35 10.90 7.60 4.31
C GLY A 35 12.19 8.14 4.93
N ARG A 36 13.15 7.27 5.27
CA ARG A 36 14.47 7.63 5.80
C ARG A 36 15.58 7.65 4.75
N THR A 37 15.31 7.16 3.54
CA THR A 37 16.23 7.19 2.41
C THR A 37 15.83 8.29 1.44
N ALA A 38 16.79 9.10 0.98
CA ALA A 38 16.54 10.11 -0.06
C ALA A 38 16.31 9.41 -1.41
N SER A 39 15.07 8.99 -1.66
CA SER A 39 14.65 8.25 -2.85
C SER A 39 13.42 8.88 -3.48
N TRP A 40 13.42 8.99 -4.81
CA TRP A 40 12.31 9.55 -5.59
C TRP A 40 11.06 8.64 -5.61
N ASP A 41 11.18 7.41 -5.10
CA ASP A 41 10.14 6.38 -5.03
C ASP A 41 8.92 6.87 -4.23
N ILE A 42 9.16 7.57 -3.13
CA ILE A 42 8.09 8.05 -2.24
C ILE A 42 7.21 9.07 -2.95
N TYR A 43 7.80 9.98 -3.74
CA TYR A 43 7.06 10.98 -4.51
C TYR A 43 6.24 10.32 -5.62
N CYS A 44 6.84 9.36 -6.34
CA CYS A 44 6.15 8.63 -7.40
C CYS A 44 4.86 7.96 -6.89
N HIS A 45 4.93 7.25 -5.77
CA HIS A 45 3.76 6.58 -5.19
C HIS A 45 2.79 7.55 -4.49
N ALA A 46 3.27 8.62 -3.87
CA ALA A 46 2.41 9.63 -3.26
C ALA A 46 1.54 10.35 -4.30
N PHE A 47 2.14 10.80 -5.41
CA PHE A 47 1.40 11.41 -6.52
C PHE A 47 0.43 10.41 -7.14
N MET A 48 0.86 9.15 -7.36
CA MET A 48 -0.04 8.14 -7.92
C MET A 48 -1.23 7.83 -7.00
N MET A 49 -1.02 7.80 -5.69
CA MET A 49 -2.11 7.65 -4.73
C MET A 49 -3.07 8.84 -4.74
N GLY A 50 -2.55 10.06 -4.89
CA GLY A 50 -3.38 11.24 -5.15
C GLY A 50 -4.25 11.06 -6.39
N ALA A 51 -3.65 10.61 -7.51
CA ALA A 51 -4.38 10.33 -8.75
C ALA A 51 -5.48 9.27 -8.56
N ILE A 52 -5.17 8.17 -7.88
CA ILE A 52 -6.13 7.10 -7.56
C ILE A 52 -7.29 7.64 -6.72
N CYS A 53 -7.03 8.46 -5.70
CA CYS A 53 -8.09 9.02 -4.85
C CYS A 53 -9.07 9.87 -5.66
N PHE A 54 -8.57 10.82 -6.46
CA PHE A 54 -9.42 11.69 -7.29
C PHE A 54 -10.13 10.93 -8.41
N LEU A 55 -9.46 9.95 -9.04
CA LEU A 55 -10.07 9.07 -10.03
C LEU A 55 -11.24 8.29 -9.40
N ALA A 56 -10.99 7.65 -8.26
CA ALA A 56 -11.97 6.81 -7.60
C ALA A 56 -13.20 7.62 -7.15
N GLU A 57 -12.99 8.85 -6.64
CA GLU A 57 -14.08 9.76 -6.28
C GLU A 57 -14.90 10.19 -7.51
N ALA A 58 -14.22 10.56 -8.61
CA ALA A 58 -14.86 10.92 -9.87
C ALA A 58 -15.65 9.75 -10.49
N LEU A 59 -15.18 8.52 -10.33
CA LEU A 59 -15.87 7.34 -10.86
C LEU A 59 -17.19 7.05 -10.14
N GLN A 60 -17.35 7.45 -8.88
CA GLN A 60 -18.59 7.23 -8.13
C GLN A 60 -19.62 8.33 -8.32
N LYS A 61 -19.19 9.58 -8.44
CA LYS A 61 -20.10 10.70 -8.60
C LYS A 61 -20.78 10.68 -9.97
N PRO A 62 -22.06 11.08 -10.10
CA PRO A 62 -22.73 11.18 -11.39
C PRO A 62 -22.18 12.35 -12.22
N GLY A 63 -22.40 12.33 -13.54
CA GLY A 63 -21.98 13.40 -14.44
C GLY A 63 -20.51 13.32 -14.89
N ARG A 64 -20.00 14.43 -15.44
CA ARG A 64 -18.72 14.47 -16.17
C ARG A 64 -17.49 14.46 -15.24
N GLN A 65 -17.57 15.04 -14.05
CA GLN A 65 -16.49 15.02 -13.06
C GLN A 65 -15.13 15.57 -13.57
N TRP A 66 -15.18 16.65 -14.36
CA TRP A 66 -14.01 17.30 -14.95
C TRP A 66 -12.92 17.64 -13.93
N ALA A 67 -13.27 18.36 -12.86
CA ALA A 67 -12.28 18.80 -11.88
C ALA A 67 -11.49 17.62 -11.26
N GLY A 68 -12.18 16.57 -10.82
CA GLY A 68 -11.53 15.40 -10.24
C GLY A 68 -10.61 14.68 -11.23
N LEU A 69 -11.06 14.49 -12.47
CA LEU A 69 -10.27 13.80 -13.51
C LEU A 69 -9.11 14.66 -14.05
N THR A 70 -9.25 15.98 -14.07
CA THR A 70 -8.13 16.91 -14.35
C THR A 70 -7.06 16.80 -13.28
N ILE A 71 -7.43 16.85 -12.00
CA ILE A 71 -6.47 16.72 -10.88
C ILE A 71 -5.84 15.32 -10.90
N ALA A 72 -6.60 14.27 -11.17
CA ALA A 72 -6.06 12.92 -11.32
C ALA A 72 -5.00 12.87 -12.43
N GLY A 73 -5.25 13.51 -13.57
CA GLY A 73 -4.30 13.57 -14.69
C GLY A 73 -3.01 14.30 -14.33
N ILE A 74 -3.11 15.43 -13.62
CA ILE A 74 -1.96 16.18 -13.11
C ILE A 74 -1.12 15.29 -12.19
N MET A 75 -1.77 14.64 -11.23
CA MET A 75 -1.11 13.75 -10.27
C MET A 75 -0.47 12.53 -10.95
N THR A 76 -1.12 11.93 -11.95
CA THR A 76 -0.53 10.84 -12.75
C THR A 76 0.69 11.34 -13.52
N GLY A 77 0.61 12.51 -14.14
CA GLY A 77 1.75 13.11 -14.85
C GLY A 77 2.94 13.39 -13.94
N LEU A 78 2.72 13.96 -12.75
CA LEU A 78 3.77 14.18 -11.74
C LEU A 78 4.39 12.87 -11.25
N SER A 79 3.60 11.82 -11.12
CA SER A 79 4.11 10.47 -10.78
C SER A 79 5.02 9.92 -11.88
N ILE A 80 4.61 10.05 -13.15
CA ILE A 80 5.42 9.65 -14.32
C ILE A 80 6.72 10.46 -14.38
N MET A 81 6.66 11.77 -14.12
CA MET A 81 7.85 12.61 -14.11
C MET A 81 8.83 12.23 -12.98
N SER A 82 8.34 11.69 -11.86
CA SER A 82 9.17 11.33 -10.70
C SER A 82 9.99 10.07 -10.92
N LYS A 83 9.39 9.01 -11.49
CA LYS A 83 10.06 7.70 -11.65
C LYS A 83 9.56 6.88 -12.85
N GLY A 84 9.07 7.55 -13.87
CA GLY A 84 8.50 6.91 -15.05
C GLY A 84 7.23 6.10 -14.75
N PRO A 85 6.91 5.09 -15.56
CA PRO A 85 5.64 4.36 -15.47
C PRO A 85 5.58 3.33 -14.33
N VAL A 86 6.56 3.29 -13.42
CA VAL A 86 6.67 2.27 -12.37
C VAL A 86 5.41 2.22 -11.49
N SER A 87 4.96 3.36 -10.96
CA SER A 87 3.74 3.39 -10.15
C SER A 87 2.46 3.28 -11.00
N LEU A 88 2.53 3.61 -12.29
CA LEU A 88 1.41 3.40 -13.21
C LEU A 88 1.13 1.89 -13.34
N TYR A 89 2.19 1.10 -13.51
CA TYR A 89 2.09 -0.34 -13.61
C TYR A 89 1.73 -1.00 -12.27
N GLY A 90 2.54 -0.76 -11.23
CA GLY A 90 2.40 -1.49 -9.95
C GLY A 90 1.18 -1.09 -9.13
N LEU A 91 0.71 0.16 -9.24
CA LEU A 91 -0.30 0.71 -8.34
C LEU A 91 -1.58 1.18 -9.05
N PHE A 92 -1.45 1.91 -10.17
CA PHE A 92 -2.61 2.47 -10.87
C PHE A 92 -3.41 1.42 -11.62
N PHE A 93 -2.77 0.59 -12.44
CA PHE A 93 -3.46 -0.48 -13.17
C PHE A 93 -4.01 -1.54 -12.22
N SER A 94 -3.26 -1.92 -11.19
CA SER A 94 -3.77 -2.84 -10.17
C SER A 94 -5.02 -2.28 -9.48
N PHE A 95 -5.05 -0.98 -9.20
CA PHE A 95 -6.23 -0.31 -8.67
C PHE A 95 -7.41 -0.34 -9.65
N ILE A 96 -7.21 0.07 -10.91
CA ILE A 96 -8.30 0.14 -11.91
C ILE A 96 -8.92 -1.25 -12.13
N ILE A 97 -8.08 -2.29 -12.29
CA ILE A 97 -8.55 -3.66 -12.49
C ILE A 97 -9.39 -4.10 -11.29
N ALA A 98 -8.89 -3.92 -10.07
CA ALA A 98 -9.61 -4.30 -8.86
C ALA A 98 -10.91 -3.50 -8.65
N TYR A 99 -10.84 -2.18 -8.84
CA TYR A 99 -11.96 -1.27 -8.65
C TYR A 99 -13.09 -1.54 -9.64
N THR A 100 -12.77 -1.71 -10.92
CA THR A 100 -13.76 -2.00 -11.97
C THR A 100 -14.39 -3.38 -11.78
N ALA A 101 -13.60 -4.39 -11.37
CA ALA A 101 -14.11 -5.72 -11.08
C ALA A 101 -15.11 -5.74 -9.91
N VAL A 102 -14.86 -4.95 -8.85
CA VAL A 102 -15.69 -4.96 -7.63
C VAL A 102 -16.86 -3.99 -7.69
N PHE A 103 -16.66 -2.77 -8.17
CA PHE A 103 -17.65 -1.68 -8.08
C PHE A 103 -18.38 -1.37 -9.39
N ARG A 104 -17.84 -1.81 -10.55
CA ARG A 104 -18.45 -1.63 -11.88
C ARG A 104 -18.98 -0.19 -12.11
N PRO A 105 -18.09 0.81 -12.16
CA PRO A 105 -18.49 2.22 -12.22
C PRO A 105 -19.29 2.55 -13.48
N LYS A 106 -20.28 3.43 -13.37
CA LYS A 106 -21.04 3.95 -14.52
C LYS A 106 -20.20 5.00 -15.25
N MET A 107 -19.86 4.73 -16.51
CA MET A 107 -19.00 5.58 -17.35
C MET A 107 -19.75 6.61 -18.22
N LYS A 108 -21.09 6.63 -18.18
CA LYS A 108 -21.91 7.56 -18.98
C LYS A 108 -21.49 9.01 -18.67
N GLY A 109 -21.03 9.73 -19.71
CA GLY A 109 -20.58 11.12 -19.60
C GLY A 109 -19.15 11.35 -19.10
N LYS A 110 -18.42 10.28 -18.74
CA LYS A 110 -17.06 10.38 -18.16
C LYS A 110 -15.93 10.09 -19.15
N TRP A 111 -16.24 9.49 -20.31
CA TRP A 111 -15.22 9.13 -21.32
C TRP A 111 -14.35 10.31 -21.76
N LEU A 112 -14.95 11.46 -22.06
CA LEU A 112 -14.21 12.65 -22.49
C LEU A 112 -13.33 13.23 -21.35
N PRO A 113 -13.84 13.40 -20.10
CA PRO A 113 -13.02 13.70 -18.93
C PRO A 113 -11.87 12.71 -18.68
N VAL A 114 -12.09 11.40 -18.88
CA VAL A 114 -11.03 10.38 -18.76
C VAL A 114 -9.99 10.52 -19.88
N ALA A 115 -10.41 10.78 -21.11
CA ALA A 115 -9.48 11.09 -22.20
C ALA A 115 -8.63 12.33 -21.87
N THR A 116 -9.26 13.35 -21.28
CA THR A 116 -8.57 14.57 -20.83
C THR A 116 -7.56 14.28 -19.72
N MET A 117 -7.92 13.43 -18.74
CA MET A 117 -7.01 12.95 -17.69
C MET A 117 -5.75 12.32 -18.31
N ILE A 118 -5.93 11.45 -19.32
CA ILE A 118 -4.82 10.78 -20.02
C ILE A 118 -3.95 11.80 -20.76
N LEU A 119 -4.55 12.72 -21.52
CA LEU A 119 -3.82 13.75 -22.25
C LEU A 119 -2.99 14.65 -21.32
N ILE A 120 -3.56 15.06 -20.19
CA ILE A 120 -2.85 15.86 -19.17
C ILE A 120 -1.70 15.06 -18.56
N ALA A 121 -1.94 13.79 -18.23
CA ALA A 121 -0.90 12.92 -17.67
C ALA A 121 0.27 12.72 -18.65
N LEU A 122 -0.02 12.56 -19.94
CA LEU A 122 1.01 12.46 -20.97
C LEU A 122 1.74 13.79 -21.17
N ALA A 123 1.03 14.92 -21.24
CA ALA A 123 1.65 16.23 -21.40
C ALA A 123 2.63 16.52 -20.25
N ILE A 124 2.21 16.32 -19.00
CA ILE A 124 3.05 16.57 -17.81
C ILE A 124 4.10 15.48 -17.60
N GLY A 125 3.81 14.23 -17.95
CA GLY A 125 4.75 13.12 -17.79
C GLY A 125 5.84 13.09 -18.85
N ALA A 126 5.53 13.50 -20.08
CA ALA A 126 6.40 13.34 -21.24
C ALA A 126 7.21 14.60 -21.59
N TRP A 127 6.83 15.81 -21.14
CA TRP A 127 7.47 17.05 -21.62
C TRP A 127 8.99 17.07 -21.43
N TRP A 128 9.50 16.57 -20.30
CA TRP A 128 10.93 16.49 -20.04
C TRP A 128 11.65 15.52 -20.99
N PHE A 129 11.03 14.38 -21.27
CA PHE A 129 11.56 13.42 -22.25
C PHE A 129 11.57 13.99 -23.65
N VAL A 130 10.53 14.76 -24.02
CA VAL A 130 10.48 15.50 -25.30
C VAL A 130 11.61 16.54 -25.35
N TYR A 131 11.82 17.31 -24.28
CA TYR A 131 12.90 18.29 -24.21
C TYR A 131 14.29 17.65 -24.38
N ILE A 132 14.58 16.54 -23.67
CA ILE A 132 15.85 15.82 -23.84
C ILE A 132 15.95 15.26 -25.26
N HIS A 133 14.87 14.73 -25.83
CA HIS A 133 14.89 14.22 -27.20
C HIS A 133 15.29 15.31 -28.21
N LEU A 134 14.80 16.54 -28.03
CA LEU A 134 15.09 17.67 -28.91
C LEU A 134 16.50 18.24 -28.70
N THR A 135 17.04 18.18 -27.49
CA THR A 135 18.32 18.84 -27.13
C THR A 135 19.51 17.87 -27.07
N CYS A 136 19.29 16.62 -26.68
CA CYS A 136 20.30 15.58 -26.46
C CYS A 136 19.78 14.18 -26.84
N PRO A 137 19.41 13.93 -28.12
CA PRO A 137 18.78 12.67 -28.54
C PRO A 137 19.64 11.43 -28.28
N GLU A 138 20.96 11.52 -28.44
CA GLU A 138 21.89 10.42 -28.19
C GLU A 138 21.93 10.00 -26.72
N ALA A 139 21.89 10.97 -25.80
CA ALA A 139 21.86 10.70 -24.37
C ALA A 139 20.56 9.97 -23.98
N LEU A 140 19.42 10.42 -24.53
CA LEU A 140 18.14 9.76 -24.30
C LEU A 140 18.13 8.32 -24.84
N ALA A 141 18.61 8.11 -26.06
CA ALA A 141 18.68 6.79 -26.67
C ALA A 141 19.57 5.83 -25.86
N ASN A 142 20.71 6.31 -25.38
CA ASN A 142 21.62 5.53 -24.54
C ASN A 142 20.99 5.15 -23.19
N VAL A 143 20.29 6.08 -22.53
CA VAL A 143 19.60 5.80 -21.27
C VAL A 143 18.42 4.85 -21.50
N ALA A 144 17.59 5.10 -22.51
CA ALA A 144 16.44 4.27 -22.85
C ALA A 144 16.85 2.84 -23.20
N GLY A 145 17.94 2.66 -23.96
CA GLY A 145 18.51 1.35 -24.27
C GLY A 145 19.01 0.60 -23.04
N LYS A 146 19.71 1.29 -22.13
CA LYS A 146 20.19 0.71 -20.87
C LYS A 146 19.06 0.31 -19.94
N GLU A 147 18.05 1.15 -19.76
CA GLU A 147 16.90 0.88 -18.91
C GLU A 147 16.04 -0.26 -19.47
N SER A 148 15.74 -0.23 -20.77
CA SER A 148 14.95 -1.29 -21.43
C SER A 148 15.67 -2.64 -21.36
N GLY A 149 16.98 -2.66 -21.61
CA GLY A 149 17.79 -3.87 -21.47
C GLY A 149 17.87 -4.38 -20.03
N ALA A 150 17.92 -3.47 -19.04
CA ALA A 150 17.93 -3.85 -17.63
C ALA A 150 16.63 -4.57 -17.21
N TRP A 151 15.47 -4.13 -17.69
CA TRP A 151 14.18 -4.71 -17.30
C TRP A 151 14.02 -6.18 -17.68
N PHE A 152 14.67 -6.61 -18.76
CA PHE A 152 14.63 -8.00 -19.24
C PHE A 152 15.80 -8.85 -18.77
N ASN A 153 16.99 -8.26 -18.61
CA ASN A 153 18.22 -9.03 -18.44
C ASN A 153 18.86 -8.90 -17.06
N ARG A 154 18.50 -7.88 -16.27
CA ARG A 154 19.16 -7.62 -14.98
C ARG A 154 18.35 -8.17 -13.83
N ASN A 155 19.01 -8.98 -12.98
CA ASN A 155 18.41 -9.54 -11.76
C ASN A 155 17.06 -10.23 -12.03
N VAL A 156 17.01 -11.01 -13.11
CA VAL A 156 15.86 -11.83 -13.48
C VAL A 156 15.64 -12.88 -12.40
N ARG A 157 14.42 -12.95 -11.88
CA ARG A 157 14.05 -13.88 -10.82
C ARG A 157 12.77 -14.63 -11.19
N PRO A 158 12.55 -15.84 -10.62
CA PRO A 158 11.32 -16.60 -10.86
C PRO A 158 10.04 -15.79 -10.57
N TRP A 159 8.94 -16.14 -11.21
CA TRP A 159 7.65 -15.45 -11.03
C TRP A 159 7.17 -15.45 -9.56
N TYR A 160 7.48 -16.50 -8.80
CA TYR A 160 7.11 -16.63 -7.39
C TYR A 160 8.05 -15.88 -6.42
N TYR A 161 9.04 -15.12 -6.90
CA TYR A 161 10.00 -14.41 -6.05
C TYR A 161 9.34 -13.52 -4.98
N TYR A 162 8.17 -12.94 -5.30
CA TYR A 162 7.43 -12.06 -4.40
C TYR A 162 6.45 -12.79 -3.46
N TRP A 163 6.51 -14.12 -3.34
CA TRP A 163 5.64 -14.87 -2.41
C TRP A 163 5.78 -14.38 -0.95
N THR A 164 6.97 -13.94 -0.55
CA THR A 164 7.26 -13.40 0.79
C THR A 164 6.86 -11.94 0.99
N PHE A 165 6.05 -11.33 0.10
CA PHE A 165 5.69 -9.91 0.17
C PHE A 165 5.12 -9.49 1.53
N PHE A 166 4.46 -10.41 2.25
CA PHE A 166 3.88 -10.15 3.55
C PHE A 166 4.94 -9.71 4.59
N LEU A 167 6.20 -10.15 4.44
CA LEU A 167 7.31 -9.73 5.31
C LEU A 167 7.61 -8.22 5.19
N GLU A 168 7.32 -7.61 4.04
CA GLU A 168 7.53 -6.18 3.81
C GLU A 168 6.57 -5.31 4.64
N THR A 169 5.50 -5.90 5.19
CA THR A 169 4.58 -5.22 6.12
C THR A 169 5.16 -5.13 7.55
N GLY A 170 6.30 -5.76 7.83
CA GLY A 170 7.01 -5.65 9.10
C GLY A 170 6.25 -6.29 10.27
N ILE A 171 5.95 -5.52 11.32
CA ILE A 171 5.19 -5.98 12.50
C ILE A 171 3.80 -6.54 12.13
N TRP A 172 3.28 -6.17 10.96
CA TRP A 172 1.99 -6.62 10.46
C TRP A 172 2.04 -7.91 9.63
N SER A 173 3.21 -8.56 9.51
CA SER A 173 3.38 -9.74 8.64
C SER A 173 2.41 -10.87 8.97
N VAL A 174 2.23 -11.17 10.26
CA VAL A 174 1.27 -12.18 10.71
C VAL A 174 -0.17 -11.74 10.44
N ALA A 175 -0.47 -10.45 10.61
CA ALA A 175 -1.79 -9.89 10.32
C ALA A 175 -2.10 -9.94 8.82
N MET A 176 -1.10 -9.76 7.95
CA MET A 176 -1.23 -9.88 6.51
C MET A 176 -1.58 -11.32 6.11
N ILE A 177 -0.86 -12.32 6.64
CA ILE A 177 -1.19 -13.74 6.41
C ILE A 177 -2.60 -14.03 6.94
N THR A 178 -2.91 -13.60 8.16
CA THR A 178 -4.23 -13.80 8.78
C THR A 178 -5.34 -13.16 7.93
N THR A 179 -5.08 -11.99 7.33
CA THR A 179 -6.03 -11.29 6.46
C THR A 179 -6.36 -12.08 5.21
N LEU A 180 -5.37 -12.71 4.57
CA LEU A 180 -5.60 -13.57 3.41
C LEU A 180 -6.38 -14.83 3.79
N VAL A 181 -6.00 -15.48 4.89
CA VAL A 181 -6.71 -16.67 5.40
C VAL A 181 -8.15 -16.31 5.79
N TYR A 182 -8.36 -15.17 6.47
CA TYR A 182 -9.68 -14.68 6.83
C TYR A 182 -10.55 -14.44 5.60
N ALA A 183 -10.00 -13.80 4.57
CA ALA A 183 -10.71 -13.57 3.31
C ALA A 183 -11.09 -14.88 2.61
N ALA A 184 -10.19 -15.88 2.62
CA ALA A 184 -10.43 -17.20 2.06
C ALA A 184 -11.50 -17.98 2.83
N VAL A 185 -11.43 -18.01 4.16
CA VAL A 185 -12.38 -18.73 5.03
C VAL A 185 -13.78 -18.12 4.99
N LYS A 186 -13.87 -16.78 5.03
CA LYS A 186 -15.16 -16.07 4.95
C LYS A 186 -15.77 -16.19 3.55
N GLY A 187 -14.95 -16.33 2.52
CA GLY A 187 -15.39 -16.51 1.14
C GLY A 187 -15.72 -15.18 0.44
N TRP A 188 -15.34 -15.10 -0.84
CA TRP A 188 -15.31 -13.87 -1.64
C TRP A 188 -16.62 -13.05 -1.65
N LYS A 189 -17.77 -13.73 -1.71
CA LYS A 189 -19.09 -13.09 -1.79
C LYS A 189 -19.57 -12.51 -0.45
N GLN A 190 -19.03 -12.99 0.68
CA GLN A 190 -19.41 -12.56 2.02
C GLN A 190 -18.57 -11.39 2.54
N LEU A 191 -17.49 -11.04 1.83
CA LEU A 191 -16.67 -9.88 2.14
C LEU A 191 -17.44 -8.60 1.80
N ASP A 192 -17.37 -7.61 2.69
CA ASP A 192 -17.80 -6.24 2.38
C ASP A 192 -17.13 -5.77 1.08
N PRO A 193 -17.82 -5.07 0.17
CA PRO A 193 -17.24 -4.62 -1.09
C PRO A 193 -15.93 -3.84 -0.92
N SER A 194 -15.80 -3.06 0.16
CA SER A 194 -14.57 -2.31 0.45
C SER A 194 -13.41 -3.26 0.76
N PHE A 195 -13.61 -4.20 1.66
CA PHE A 195 -12.57 -5.15 2.03
C PHE A 195 -12.22 -6.08 0.86
N ARG A 196 -13.23 -6.52 0.12
CA ARG A 196 -13.07 -7.29 -1.11
C ARG A 196 -12.25 -6.54 -2.17
N MET A 197 -12.48 -5.25 -2.34
CA MET A 197 -11.68 -4.41 -3.22
C MET A 197 -10.22 -4.35 -2.76
N SER A 198 -9.95 -4.17 -1.48
CA SER A 198 -8.58 -4.13 -0.95
C SER A 198 -7.83 -5.44 -1.19
N ILE A 199 -8.49 -6.59 -0.99
CA ILE A 199 -7.91 -7.90 -1.30
C ILE A 199 -7.69 -8.06 -2.80
N MET A 200 -8.65 -7.67 -3.64
CA MET A 200 -8.48 -7.75 -5.10
C MET A 200 -7.31 -6.88 -5.56
N TRP A 201 -7.22 -5.65 -5.06
CA TRP A 201 -6.15 -4.73 -5.40
C TRP A 201 -4.79 -5.28 -4.98
N LEU A 202 -4.70 -5.86 -3.78
CA LEU A 202 -3.49 -6.53 -3.29
C LEU A 202 -3.06 -7.68 -4.22
N LEU A 203 -3.98 -8.59 -4.54
CA LEU A 203 -3.67 -9.77 -5.34
C LEU A 203 -3.30 -9.40 -6.79
N VAL A 204 -4.01 -8.44 -7.38
CA VAL A 204 -3.69 -7.94 -8.73
C VAL A 204 -2.34 -7.22 -8.74
N ALA A 205 -2.03 -6.41 -7.72
CA ALA A 205 -0.73 -5.77 -7.60
C ALA A 205 0.40 -6.82 -7.49
N LEU A 206 0.22 -7.85 -6.67
CA LEU A 206 1.18 -8.95 -6.55
C LEU A 206 1.38 -9.67 -7.89
N LEU A 207 0.29 -9.98 -8.59
CA LEU A 207 0.32 -10.63 -9.89
C LEU A 207 1.09 -9.79 -10.91
N LEU A 208 0.71 -8.52 -11.08
CA LEU A 208 1.37 -7.63 -12.05
C LEU A 208 2.87 -7.49 -11.76
N LEU A 209 3.26 -7.28 -10.50
CA LEU A 209 4.68 -7.20 -10.11
C LEU A 209 5.43 -8.52 -10.36
N SER A 210 4.76 -9.66 -10.19
CA SER A 210 5.35 -10.99 -10.40
C SER A 210 5.61 -11.31 -11.88
N LEU A 211 4.83 -10.71 -12.79
CA LEU A 211 4.98 -10.87 -14.24
C LEU A 211 6.22 -10.17 -14.82
N LEU A 212 6.76 -9.16 -14.14
CA LEU A 212 7.97 -8.48 -14.62
C LEU A 212 9.23 -9.35 -14.39
N PRO A 213 10.11 -9.52 -15.41
CA PRO A 213 11.31 -10.33 -15.28
C PRO A 213 12.27 -9.79 -14.21
N GLU A 214 12.60 -8.50 -14.26
CA GLU A 214 13.42 -7.83 -13.25
C GLU A 214 12.68 -7.74 -11.91
N LYS A 215 13.30 -8.24 -10.84
CA LYS A 215 12.74 -8.17 -9.48
C LYS A 215 13.70 -7.56 -8.47
N LYS A 216 13.17 -6.66 -7.65
CA LYS A 216 13.84 -6.01 -6.51
C LYS A 216 12.84 -5.81 -5.38
N ASN A 217 13.28 -5.90 -4.12
CA ASN A 217 12.38 -5.73 -2.96
C ASN A 217 11.74 -4.34 -2.92
N ARG A 218 12.45 -3.28 -3.33
CA ARG A 218 11.90 -1.92 -3.42
C ARG A 218 10.65 -1.81 -4.31
N TYR A 219 10.46 -2.71 -5.28
CA TYR A 219 9.26 -2.71 -6.14
C TYR A 219 8.02 -3.25 -5.44
N LEU A 220 8.14 -3.84 -4.25
CA LEU A 220 7.01 -4.19 -3.40
C LEU A 220 6.47 -2.99 -2.64
N LEU A 221 7.17 -1.85 -2.56
CA LEU A 221 6.66 -0.66 -1.88
C LEU A 221 5.19 -0.28 -2.22
N PRO A 222 4.76 -0.28 -3.50
CA PRO A 222 3.37 0.04 -3.84
C PRO A 222 2.36 -0.99 -3.33
N ILE A 223 2.74 -2.27 -3.15
CA ILE A 223 1.83 -3.33 -2.67
C ILE A 223 1.40 -3.12 -1.21
N LEU A 224 2.21 -2.37 -0.46
CA LEU A 224 1.95 -2.10 0.96
C LEU A 224 0.70 -1.23 1.15
N ILE A 225 0.34 -0.44 0.14
CA ILE A 225 -0.87 0.38 0.15
C ILE A 225 -2.14 -0.49 0.16
N PRO A 226 -2.40 -1.37 -0.82
CA PRO A 226 -3.54 -2.27 -0.72
C PRO A 226 -3.44 -3.25 0.45
N ALA A 227 -2.23 -3.67 0.83
CA ALA A 227 -2.02 -4.52 2.02
C ALA A 227 -2.53 -3.84 3.30
N SER A 228 -2.22 -2.55 3.50
CA SER A 228 -2.66 -1.80 4.68
C SER A 228 -4.17 -1.64 4.74
N PHE A 229 -4.83 -1.40 3.60
CA PHE A 229 -6.29 -1.41 3.50
C PHE A 229 -6.89 -2.78 3.78
N ALA A 230 -6.26 -3.87 3.31
CA ALA A 230 -6.75 -5.22 3.56
C ALA A 230 -6.67 -5.57 5.05
N ILE A 231 -5.54 -5.31 5.71
CA ILE A 231 -5.37 -5.53 7.15
C ILE A 231 -6.39 -4.69 7.94
N ALA A 232 -6.54 -3.42 7.59
CA ALA A 232 -7.52 -2.55 8.23
C ALA A 232 -8.97 -3.05 8.03
N GLY A 233 -9.30 -3.61 6.86
CA GLY A 233 -10.60 -4.23 6.57
C GLY A 233 -10.88 -5.44 7.46
N MET A 234 -9.90 -6.36 7.60
CA MET A 234 -10.02 -7.51 8.51
C MET A 234 -10.22 -7.06 9.96
N LEU A 235 -9.41 -6.11 10.44
CA LEU A 235 -9.50 -5.61 11.81
C LEU A 235 -10.85 -4.92 12.07
N ALA A 236 -11.35 -4.14 11.11
CA ALA A 236 -12.68 -3.51 11.19
C ALA A 236 -13.80 -4.57 11.25
N ASP A 237 -13.73 -5.61 10.42
CA ASP A 237 -14.72 -6.69 10.42
C ASP A 237 -14.74 -7.46 11.75
N ILE A 238 -13.56 -7.82 12.30
CA ILE A 238 -13.45 -8.53 13.57
C ILE A 238 -13.93 -7.67 14.74
N THR A 239 -13.53 -6.40 14.78
CA THR A 239 -13.95 -5.47 15.86
C THR A 239 -15.46 -5.21 15.83
N ASN A 240 -16.04 -5.03 14.64
CA ASN A 240 -17.49 -4.91 14.47
C ASN A 240 -18.25 -6.19 14.86
N ALA A 241 -17.73 -7.36 14.51
CA ALA A 241 -18.31 -8.64 14.91
C ALA A 241 -18.31 -8.79 16.45
N ASN A 242 -17.23 -8.38 17.11
CA ASN A 242 -17.15 -8.41 18.57
C ASN A 242 -18.12 -7.42 19.23
N TYR A 243 -18.17 -6.18 18.75
CA TYR A 243 -19.09 -5.18 19.30
C TYR A 243 -20.56 -5.65 19.23
N LYS A 244 -20.91 -6.38 18.18
CA LYS A 244 -22.25 -6.95 18.00
C LYS A 244 -22.47 -8.30 18.71
N GLY A 245 -21.49 -8.80 19.49
CA GLY A 245 -21.58 -10.10 20.16
C GLY A 245 -21.60 -11.32 19.21
N ARG A 246 -21.15 -11.16 17.96
CA ARG A 246 -21.18 -12.19 16.90
C ARG A 246 -19.79 -12.70 16.52
N MET A 247 -18.84 -12.68 17.46
CA MET A 247 -17.47 -13.10 17.17
C MET A 247 -17.39 -14.62 17.06
N SER A 248 -17.03 -15.13 15.88
CA SER A 248 -16.79 -16.56 15.69
C SER A 248 -15.54 -17.02 16.44
N ARG A 249 -15.45 -18.33 16.73
CA ARG A 249 -14.25 -18.94 17.34
C ARG A 249 -12.99 -18.66 16.50
N PHE A 250 -13.10 -18.77 15.18
CA PHE A 250 -11.99 -18.46 14.27
C PHE A 250 -11.51 -17.01 14.41
N ASN A 251 -12.43 -16.04 14.40
CA ASN A 251 -12.08 -14.62 14.52
C ASN A 251 -11.43 -14.31 15.86
N ARG A 252 -11.91 -14.95 16.94
CA ARG A 252 -11.31 -14.83 18.27
C ARG A 252 -9.88 -15.35 18.28
N ILE A 253 -9.66 -16.57 17.78
CA ILE A 253 -8.32 -17.18 17.72
C ILE A 253 -7.39 -16.34 16.87
N ALA A 254 -7.83 -15.90 15.68
CA ALA A 254 -7.07 -15.05 14.79
C ALA A 254 -6.66 -13.73 15.46
N PHE A 255 -7.59 -13.07 16.15
CA PHE A 255 -7.31 -11.83 16.89
C PHE A 255 -6.31 -12.07 18.04
N MET A 256 -6.53 -13.11 18.84
CA MET A 256 -5.65 -13.46 19.96
C MET A 256 -4.24 -13.83 19.48
N ALA A 257 -4.11 -14.64 18.42
CA ALA A 257 -2.82 -15.03 17.87
C ALA A 257 -2.03 -13.80 17.40
N ASN A 258 -2.65 -12.90 16.65
CA ASN A 258 -2.01 -11.65 16.21
C ASN A 258 -1.60 -10.78 17.40
N GLY A 259 -2.47 -10.62 18.40
CA GLY A 259 -2.17 -9.84 19.60
C GLY A 259 -1.02 -10.43 20.40
N TRP A 260 -1.03 -11.74 20.69
CA TRP A 260 0.03 -12.39 21.46
C TRP A 260 1.37 -12.38 20.74
N ILE A 261 1.38 -12.60 19.41
CA ILE A 261 2.63 -12.52 18.63
C ILE A 261 3.18 -11.09 18.62
N LEU A 262 2.31 -10.08 18.48
CA LEU A 262 2.73 -8.68 18.53
C LEU A 262 3.27 -8.30 19.93
N ALA A 263 2.63 -8.77 21.00
CA ALA A 263 3.10 -8.57 22.36
C ALA A 263 4.47 -9.25 22.59
N ALA A 264 4.65 -10.48 22.09
CA ALA A 264 5.93 -11.18 22.14
C ALA A 264 7.02 -10.42 21.36
N ALA A 265 6.71 -9.88 20.18
CA ALA A 265 7.63 -9.05 19.41
C ALA A 265 8.07 -7.80 20.19
N CYS A 266 7.14 -7.12 20.88
CA CYS A 266 7.49 -6.00 21.76
C CYS A 266 8.45 -6.43 22.88
N ILE A 267 8.22 -7.57 23.52
CA ILE A 267 9.12 -8.09 24.58
C ILE A 267 10.51 -8.39 24.01
N ILE A 268 10.59 -8.99 22.81
CA ILE A 268 11.87 -9.26 22.13
C ILE A 268 12.62 -7.95 21.84
N VAL A 269 11.92 -6.90 21.38
CA VAL A 269 12.54 -5.57 21.15
C VAL A 269 13.07 -4.97 22.44
N ALA A 270 12.32 -5.09 23.55
CA ALA A 270 12.80 -4.63 24.86
C ALA A 270 14.06 -5.39 25.31
N ALA A 271 14.06 -6.73 25.18
CA ALA A 271 15.21 -7.55 25.51
C ALA A 271 16.43 -7.21 24.64
N ALA A 272 16.23 -6.97 23.34
CA ALA A 272 17.28 -6.56 22.43
C ALA A 272 17.87 -5.19 22.80
N ALA A 273 17.06 -4.20 23.19
CA ALA A 273 17.56 -2.92 23.69
C ALA A 273 18.40 -3.06 24.96
N ILE A 274 17.96 -3.90 25.90
CA ILE A 274 18.73 -4.18 27.13
C ILE A 274 20.08 -4.82 26.76
N TYR A 275 20.08 -5.81 25.87
CA TYR A 275 21.30 -6.46 25.41
C TYR A 275 22.26 -5.49 24.71
N LEU A 276 21.75 -4.64 23.82
CA LEU A 276 22.55 -3.62 23.12
C LEU A 276 23.12 -2.55 24.06
N TYR A 277 22.41 -2.25 25.15
CA TYR A 277 22.92 -1.38 26.21
C TYR A 277 24.04 -2.06 27.01
N ILE A 278 23.84 -3.31 27.46
CA ILE A 278 24.84 -4.07 28.24
C ILE A 278 26.14 -4.26 27.44
N THR A 279 26.04 -4.44 26.12
CA THR A 279 27.19 -4.58 25.22
C THR A 279 27.86 -3.26 24.84
N GLY A 280 27.36 -2.12 25.35
CA GLY A 280 27.92 -0.79 25.08
C GLY A 280 27.64 -0.23 23.68
N ILE A 281 26.81 -0.91 22.87
CA ILE A 281 26.47 -0.50 21.51
C ILE A 281 25.44 0.65 21.52
N MET A 282 24.49 0.61 22.45
CA MET A 282 23.40 1.59 22.55
C MET A 282 23.51 2.43 23.83
N PRO A 283 23.42 3.76 23.77
CA PRO A 283 23.39 4.60 24.97
C PRO A 283 22.17 4.33 25.87
N VAL A 284 22.28 4.66 27.16
CA VAL A 284 21.24 4.35 28.18
C VAL A 284 19.88 4.97 27.86
N LEU A 285 19.85 6.23 27.41
CA LEU A 285 18.61 6.96 27.16
C LEU A 285 17.77 6.36 26.02
N PRO A 286 18.31 6.10 24.80
CA PRO A 286 17.55 5.43 23.75
C PRO A 286 17.18 3.99 24.11
N ALA A 287 18.03 3.26 24.84
CA ALA A 287 17.70 1.92 25.31
C ALA A 287 16.50 1.94 26.29
N ALA A 288 16.53 2.82 27.30
CA ALA A 288 15.46 2.99 28.26
C ALA A 288 14.14 3.41 27.59
N ALA A 289 14.20 4.35 26.64
CA ALA A 289 13.03 4.77 25.88
C ALA A 289 12.41 3.60 25.07
N LEU A 290 13.23 2.79 24.40
CA LEU A 290 12.77 1.64 23.62
C LEU A 290 12.13 0.58 24.52
N VAL A 291 12.74 0.29 25.67
CA VAL A 291 12.22 -0.67 26.66
C VAL A 291 10.87 -0.20 27.20
N CYS A 292 10.77 1.04 27.67
CA CYS A 292 9.52 1.59 28.20
C CYS A 292 8.40 1.56 27.15
N ALA A 293 8.67 2.04 25.94
CA ALA A 293 7.69 2.05 24.85
C ALA A 293 7.21 0.62 24.49
N SER A 294 8.13 -0.34 24.47
CA SER A 294 7.83 -1.73 24.14
C SER A 294 7.02 -2.42 25.24
N ILE A 295 7.36 -2.21 26.51
CA ILE A 295 6.63 -2.78 27.65
C ILE A 295 5.22 -2.19 27.73
N ILE A 296 5.08 -0.87 27.61
CA ILE A 296 3.76 -0.20 27.59
C ILE A 296 2.90 -0.76 26.46
N SER A 297 3.47 -0.90 25.25
CA SER A 297 2.77 -1.48 24.11
C SER A 297 2.34 -2.93 24.37
N ALA A 298 3.22 -3.76 24.92
CA ALA A 298 2.90 -5.14 25.28
C ALA A 298 1.76 -5.22 26.31
N ILE A 299 1.75 -4.34 27.33
CA ILE A 299 0.68 -4.28 28.34
C ILE A 299 -0.66 -3.90 27.70
N ILE A 300 -0.67 -2.88 26.82
CA ILE A 300 -1.88 -2.44 26.10
C ILE A 300 -2.41 -3.57 25.21
N ILE A 301 -1.53 -4.28 24.51
CA ILE A 301 -1.94 -5.41 23.66
C ILE A 301 -2.50 -6.55 24.53
N CYS A 302 -1.81 -6.91 25.61
CA CYS A 302 -2.27 -7.95 26.53
C CYS A 302 -3.64 -7.62 27.13
N SER A 303 -3.88 -6.37 27.52
CA SER A 303 -5.17 -5.96 28.06
C SER A 303 -6.27 -5.99 27.00
N ALA A 304 -5.98 -5.53 25.77
CA ALA A 304 -6.91 -5.60 24.66
C ALA A 304 -7.29 -7.04 24.27
N VAL A 305 -6.35 -7.98 24.41
CA VAL A 305 -6.59 -9.41 24.15
C VAL A 305 -7.35 -10.08 25.30
N LYS A 306 -7.12 -9.67 26.57
CA LYS A 306 -7.76 -10.25 27.77
C LYS A 306 -9.16 -9.71 28.06
N MET A 307 -9.50 -8.48 27.65
CA MET A 307 -10.82 -7.88 27.90
C MET A 307 -11.96 -8.51 27.09
N ARG A 308 -11.83 -9.75 26.60
CA ARG A 308 -12.79 -10.42 25.71
C ARG A 308 -12.90 -11.94 25.91
#